data_AF-A0A8I0P183-F1
#
_entry.id   AF-A0A8I0P183-F1
#
_cell.length_a   1.000
_cell.length_b   1.000
_cell.length_c   1.000
_cell.angle_alpha   90.00
_cell.angle_beta   90.00
_cell.angle_gamma   90.00
#
_symmetry.space_group_name_H-M   'P 1'
#
loop_
_entity.id
_entity.type
_entity.pdbx_description
1 polymer ?
#
loop_
_entity_poly.entity_id
_entity_poly.type
_entity_poly.pdbx_seq_one_letter_code
_entity_poly.pdbx_strand_id
1 'polypeptide(L)'
;MTISNRPAPSGWKLTVAYVLTGAASVLTLYGLYLLNWFPERFGEGRMFLDYRAEYLSFRAEASDPRGWEALGVAYFQIGYLFQTAAFVLLPFVVARTNRWHWLGALAVPAAAWQIGGMSAAGIVNTTFAPVLGPIAGFLALLGWGLARWAVDDAAASAMAGSRSRRTPHP
;
A
#
# COMPACT_ATOMS: atom_id res chain seq x y z
N MET A 1 26.20 -16.19 -2.89
CA MET A 1 25.68 -15.22 -1.90
C MET A 1 26.83 -14.33 -1.49
N THR A 2 26.87 -13.09 -1.98
CA THR A 2 27.81 -12.05 -1.53
C THR A 2 27.08 -11.24 -0.46
N ILE A 3 27.49 -11.38 0.80
CA ILE A 3 27.03 -10.54 1.91
C ILE A 3 27.67 -9.17 1.68
N SER A 4 26.90 -8.27 1.06
CA SER A 4 27.27 -6.87 0.89
C SER A 4 27.36 -6.23 2.28
N ASN A 5 28.58 -5.99 2.78
CA ASN A 5 28.88 -5.24 4.01
C ASN A 5 28.55 -3.74 3.89
N ARG A 6 27.48 -3.37 3.18
CA ARG A 6 26.97 -2.00 3.24
C ARG A 6 26.33 -1.79 4.60
N PRO A 7 26.66 -0.70 5.32
CA PRO A 7 25.96 -0.39 6.55
C PRO A 7 24.46 -0.39 6.27
N ALA A 8 23.70 -1.10 7.11
CA ALA A 8 22.25 -1.04 7.03
C ALA A 8 21.86 0.45 7.16
N PRO A 9 21.05 0.99 6.23
CA PRO A 9 20.58 2.35 6.37
C PRO A 9 19.92 2.47 7.75
N SER A 10 20.43 3.36 8.60
CA SER A 10 19.95 3.56 9.96
C SER A 10 19.77 5.05 10.18
N GLY A 11 18.59 5.45 10.67
CA GLY A 11 18.27 6.85 10.90
C GLY A 11 16.77 7.08 11.01
N TRP A 12 16.39 8.24 11.55
CA TRP A 12 15.00 8.60 11.83
C TRP A 12 14.10 8.51 10.59
N LYS A 13 14.62 8.83 9.40
CA LYS A 13 13.90 8.71 8.12
C LYS A 13 13.45 7.27 7.84
N LEU A 14 14.31 6.29 8.12
CA LEU A 14 13.95 4.89 7.92
C LEU A 14 12.93 4.43 8.96
N THR A 15 13.07 4.87 10.21
CA THR A 15 12.07 4.61 11.26
C THR A 15 10.70 5.16 10.89
N VAL A 16 10.63 6.41 10.43
CA VAL A 16 9.38 7.03 9.98
C VAL A 16 8.81 6.27 8.79
N ALA A 17 9.64 5.83 7.84
CA ALA A 17 9.17 5.01 6.72
C ALA A 17 8.52 3.69 7.17
N TYR A 18 9.12 2.99 8.13
CA TYR A 18 8.52 1.78 8.71
C TYR A 18 7.21 2.06 9.44
N VAL A 19 7.14 3.15 10.20
CA VAL A 19 5.91 3.54 10.89
C VAL A 19 4.79 3.85 9.89
N LEU A 20 5.08 4.63 8.84
CA LEU A 20 4.11 5.00 7.82
C LEU A 20 3.62 3.78 7.03
N THR A 21 4.55 2.91 6.60
CA THR A 21 4.18 1.70 5.87
C THR A 21 3.44 0.69 6.75
N GLY A 22 3.83 0.54 8.01
CA GLY A 22 3.10 -0.29 8.98
C GLY A 22 1.70 0.24 9.27
N ALA A 23 1.54 1.56 9.44
CA ALA A 23 0.24 2.20 9.57
C ALA A 23 -0.62 1.98 8.32
N ALA A 24 -0.04 2.08 7.12
CA ALA A 24 -0.75 1.77 5.87
C ALA A 24 -1.23 0.31 5.82
N SER A 25 -0.41 -0.65 6.27
CA SER A 25 -0.81 -2.06 6.37
C SER A 25 -1.97 -2.24 7.35
N VAL A 26 -1.86 -1.67 8.55
CA VAL A 26 -2.89 -1.76 9.59
C VAL A 26 -4.19 -1.13 9.12
N LEU A 27 -4.16 0.06 8.52
CA LEU A 27 -5.36 0.72 7.99
C LEU A 27 -6.02 -0.07 6.87
N THR A 28 -5.22 -0.69 5.99
CA THR A 28 -5.76 -1.55 4.92
C THR A 28 -6.47 -2.78 5.51
N LEU A 29 -5.86 -3.45 6.49
CA LEU A 29 -6.46 -4.61 7.15
C LEU A 29 -7.69 -4.22 7.99
N TYR A 30 -7.59 -3.13 8.74
CA TYR A 30 -8.69 -2.63 9.57
C TYR A 30 -9.89 -2.22 8.70
N GLY A 31 -9.61 -1.55 7.58
CA GLY A 31 -10.59 -1.29 6.53
C GLY A 31 -11.24 -2.57 6.04
N LEU A 32 -10.47 -3.57 5.59
CA LEU A 32 -11.04 -4.76 4.96
C LEU A 32 -11.78 -5.72 5.91
N TYR A 33 -11.39 -5.80 7.19
CA TYR A 33 -11.84 -6.89 8.06
C TYR A 33 -12.57 -6.46 9.33
N LEU A 34 -12.42 -5.21 9.77
CA LEU A 34 -12.83 -4.81 11.13
C LEU A 34 -13.81 -3.64 11.15
N LEU A 35 -13.83 -2.83 10.09
CA LEU A 35 -14.75 -1.69 10.02
C LEU A 35 -16.06 -2.05 9.37
N ASN A 36 -17.13 -1.49 9.95
CA ASN A 36 -18.42 -1.41 9.29
C ASN A 36 -18.31 -0.40 8.14
N TRP A 37 -18.50 -0.88 6.92
CA TRP A 37 -18.40 -0.05 5.73
C TRP A 37 -19.61 0.83 5.51
N PHE A 38 -20.74 0.57 6.20
CA PHE A 38 -22.03 1.21 5.98
C PHE A 38 -22.70 1.61 7.32
N PRO A 39 -22.57 2.88 7.74
CA PRO A 39 -23.12 3.38 9.00
C PRO A 39 -24.65 3.46 8.97
N GLU A 40 -25.29 3.64 7.80
CA GLU A 40 -26.76 3.62 7.70
C GLU A 40 -27.38 2.26 8.06
N ARG A 41 -26.58 1.19 8.02
CA ARG A 41 -26.92 -0.16 8.50
C ARG A 41 -26.12 -0.53 9.75
N PHE A 42 -25.87 0.44 10.65
CA PHE A 42 -25.14 0.20 11.91
C PHE A 42 -25.74 -0.95 12.76
N GLY A 43 -27.04 -1.22 12.61
CA GLY A 43 -27.71 -2.36 13.24
C GLY A 43 -27.48 -3.72 12.57
N GLU A 44 -27.01 -3.76 11.31
CA GLU A 44 -26.75 -5.02 10.58
C GLU A 44 -25.27 -5.40 10.54
N GLY A 45 -24.34 -4.48 10.87
CA GLY A 45 -22.92 -4.81 11.07
C GLY A 45 -22.18 -5.37 9.84
N ARG A 46 -22.60 -5.04 8.61
CA ARG A 46 -22.01 -5.62 7.39
C ARG A 46 -20.58 -5.12 7.17
N MET A 47 -19.65 -6.06 7.09
CA MET A 47 -18.23 -5.83 6.80
C MET A 47 -17.99 -5.72 5.29
N PHE A 48 -16.78 -5.30 4.88
CA PHE A 48 -16.40 -5.23 3.46
C PHE A 48 -16.61 -6.55 2.71
N LEU A 49 -16.28 -7.68 3.34
CA LEU A 49 -16.42 -9.00 2.72
C LEU A 49 -17.88 -9.41 2.49
N ASP A 50 -18.78 -9.00 3.38
CA ASP A 50 -20.21 -9.25 3.24
C ASP A 50 -20.77 -8.45 2.07
N TYR A 51 -20.41 -7.17 1.99
CA TYR A 51 -20.77 -6.32 0.85
C TYR A 51 -20.19 -6.84 -0.46
N ARG A 52 -18.93 -7.30 -0.45
CA ARG A 52 -18.31 -7.92 -1.62
C ARG A 52 -19.12 -9.13 -2.11
N ALA A 53 -19.54 -9.99 -1.19
CA ALA A 53 -20.31 -11.19 -1.54
C ALA A 53 -21.66 -10.80 -2.16
N GLU A 54 -22.38 -9.86 -1.55
CA GLU A 54 -23.66 -9.33 -2.03
C GLU A 54 -23.53 -8.61 -3.38
N TYR A 55 -22.50 -7.79 -3.54
CA TYR A 55 -22.23 -7.07 -4.79
C TYR A 55 -21.94 -8.03 -5.95
N LEU A 56 -21.12 -9.06 -5.70
CA LEU A 56 -20.77 -10.04 -6.72
C LEU A 56 -21.95 -10.98 -7.04
N SER A 57 -22.82 -11.32 -6.07
CA SER A 57 -24.02 -12.10 -6.36
C SER A 57 -25.02 -11.31 -7.20
N PHE A 58 -25.26 -10.04 -6.84
CA PHE A 58 -26.13 -9.16 -7.61
C PHE A 58 -25.62 -8.95 -9.06
N ARG A 59 -24.30 -8.79 -9.22
CA ARG A 59 -23.67 -8.61 -10.54
C ARG A 59 -23.51 -9.91 -11.34
N ALA A 60 -23.58 -11.08 -10.70
CA ALA A 60 -23.62 -12.36 -11.42
C ALA A 60 -24.99 -12.59 -12.08
N GLU A 61 -26.05 -12.01 -11.52
CA GLU A 61 -27.41 -12.07 -12.05
C GLU A 61 -27.69 -10.95 -13.07
N ALA A 62 -26.99 -9.82 -12.97
CA ALA A 62 -27.10 -8.69 -13.89
C ALA A 62 -26.21 -8.85 -15.14
N SER A 63 -26.67 -8.29 -16.27
CA SER A 63 -26.02 -8.32 -17.59
C SER A 63 -24.56 -7.83 -17.63
N ASP A 64 -23.86 -8.24 -18.70
CA ASP A 64 -22.42 -8.10 -18.97
C ASP A 64 -21.85 -6.69 -18.64
N PRO A 65 -20.99 -6.55 -17.59
CA PRO A 65 -20.53 -5.25 -17.11
C PRO A 65 -19.59 -4.55 -18.11
N ARG A 66 -19.74 -3.24 -18.32
CA ARG A 66 -18.92 -2.44 -19.24
C ARG A 66 -18.27 -1.23 -18.55
N GLY A 67 -17.09 -0.84 -19.04
CA GLY A 67 -16.38 0.37 -18.58
C GLY A 67 -16.01 0.33 -17.09
N TRP A 68 -16.46 1.33 -16.34
CA TRP A 68 -16.17 1.47 -14.91
C TRP A 68 -16.75 0.34 -14.05
N GLU A 69 -17.86 -0.27 -14.47
CA GLU A 69 -18.47 -1.38 -13.74
C GLU A 69 -17.60 -2.63 -13.78
N ALA A 70 -16.99 -2.91 -14.94
CA ALA A 70 -16.07 -4.03 -15.11
C ALA A 70 -14.82 -3.87 -14.22
N LEU A 71 -14.30 -2.65 -14.08
CA LEU A 71 -13.19 -2.34 -13.19
C LEU A 71 -13.55 -2.56 -11.71
N GLY A 72 -14.77 -2.20 -11.30
CA GLY A 72 -15.29 -2.46 -9.96
C GLY A 72 -15.46 -3.95 -9.67
N VAL A 73 -16.07 -4.70 -10.60
CA VAL A 73 -16.21 -6.16 -10.47
C VAL A 73 -14.83 -6.84 -10.39
N ALA A 74 -13.89 -6.48 -11.27
CA ALA A 74 -12.53 -7.03 -11.24
C ALA A 74 -11.80 -6.68 -9.93
N TYR A 75 -12.03 -5.48 -9.38
CA TYR A 75 -11.49 -5.10 -8.07
C TYR A 75 -12.00 -6.01 -6.96
N PHE A 76 -13.32 -6.23 -6.88
CA PHE A 76 -13.93 -7.10 -5.87
C PHE A 76 -13.60 -8.58 -6.08
N GLN A 77 -13.35 -9.03 -7.31
CA GLN A 77 -12.94 -10.41 -7.56
C GLN A 77 -11.50 -10.67 -7.14
N ILE A 78 -10.55 -9.84 -7.59
CA ILE A 78 -9.11 -10.09 -7.44
C ILE A 78 -8.30 -8.88 -6.95
N GLY A 79 -8.71 -7.65 -7.29
CA GLY A 79 -7.90 -6.45 -7.05
C GLY A 79 -7.62 -6.19 -5.57
N TYR A 80 -8.60 -6.40 -4.69
CA TYR A 80 -8.42 -6.21 -3.25
C TYR A 80 -7.38 -7.19 -2.65
N LEU A 81 -7.20 -8.38 -3.22
CA LEU A 81 -6.19 -9.35 -2.78
C LEU A 81 -4.78 -8.87 -3.10
N PHE A 82 -4.56 -8.41 -4.34
CA PHE A 82 -3.28 -7.82 -4.76
C PHE A 82 -2.95 -6.58 -3.95
N GLN A 83 -3.95 -5.73 -3.69
CA GLN A 83 -3.80 -4.60 -2.80
C GLN A 83 -3.39 -5.04 -1.40
N THR A 84 -4.13 -5.96 -0.78
CA THR A 84 -3.83 -6.44 0.58
C THR A 84 -2.41 -6.97 0.66
N ALA A 85 -2.01 -7.81 -0.31
CA ALA A 85 -0.65 -8.34 -0.38
C ALA A 85 0.39 -7.23 -0.53
N ALA A 86 0.17 -6.26 -1.41
CA ALA A 86 1.10 -5.13 -1.62
C ALA A 86 1.29 -4.32 -0.34
N PHE A 87 0.21 -4.00 0.38
CA PHE A 87 0.26 -3.22 1.61
C PHE A 87 0.83 -3.98 2.79
N VAL A 88 0.53 -5.28 2.93
CA VAL A 88 1.09 -6.14 4.00
C VAL A 88 2.57 -6.38 3.79
N LEU A 89 3.01 -6.55 2.55
CA LEU A 89 4.42 -6.78 2.23
C LEU A 89 5.25 -5.49 2.28
N LEU A 90 4.61 -4.32 2.14
CA LEU A 90 5.26 -3.02 2.03
C LEU A 90 6.30 -2.78 3.13
N PRO A 91 6.02 -2.94 4.43
CA PRO A 91 7.01 -2.69 5.49
C PRO A 91 8.25 -3.58 5.36
N PHE A 92 8.12 -4.81 4.85
CA PHE A 92 9.23 -5.76 4.75
C PHE A 92 10.15 -5.50 3.56
N VAL A 93 9.63 -4.84 2.53
CA VAL A 93 10.37 -4.54 1.29
C VAL A 93 10.77 -3.07 1.17
N VAL A 94 10.16 -2.17 1.96
CA VAL A 94 10.31 -0.71 1.84
C VAL A 94 11.76 -0.22 1.96
N ALA A 95 12.58 -0.89 2.77
CA ALA A 95 13.98 -0.53 2.99
C ALA A 95 14.98 -1.37 2.17
N ARG A 96 14.50 -2.36 1.40
CA ARG A 96 15.42 -3.24 0.65
C ARG A 96 16.07 -2.48 -0.50
N THR A 97 17.35 -2.75 -0.71
CA THR A 97 18.15 -2.19 -1.81
C THR A 97 18.04 -3.01 -3.10
N ASN A 98 17.55 -4.26 -3.00
CA ASN A 98 17.31 -5.14 -4.15
C ASN A 98 16.06 -4.74 -4.95
N ARG A 99 15.94 -5.23 -6.20
CA ARG A 99 14.80 -5.05 -7.14
C ARG A 99 13.39 -5.19 -6.54
N TRP A 100 13.28 -5.89 -5.41
CA TRP A 100 12.05 -6.08 -4.65
C TRP A 100 11.44 -4.80 -4.08
N HIS A 101 12.18 -3.68 -3.99
CA HIS A 101 11.61 -2.39 -3.55
C HIS A 101 10.58 -1.82 -4.53
N TRP A 102 10.60 -2.23 -5.80
CA TRP A 102 9.57 -1.88 -6.78
C TRP A 102 8.22 -2.50 -6.46
N LEU A 103 8.18 -3.56 -5.66
CA LEU A 103 6.90 -4.06 -5.12
C LEU A 103 6.21 -2.99 -4.27
N GLY A 104 6.96 -2.11 -3.61
CA GLY A 104 6.38 -1.00 -2.88
C GLY A 104 5.73 0.05 -3.77
N ALA A 105 6.23 0.23 -5.00
CA ALA A 105 5.60 1.09 -5.99
C ALA A 105 4.25 0.53 -6.48
N LEU A 106 3.99 -0.78 -6.34
CA LEU A 106 2.69 -1.38 -6.65
C LEU A 106 1.58 -0.96 -5.68
N ALA A 107 1.92 -0.42 -4.50
CA ALA A 107 0.93 0.14 -3.58
C ALA A 107 0.18 1.34 -4.20
N VAL A 108 0.80 2.05 -5.15
CA VAL A 108 0.24 3.23 -5.85
C VAL A 108 -0.88 2.86 -6.83
N PRO A 109 -0.67 1.97 -7.83
CA PRO A 109 -1.76 1.52 -8.68
C PRO A 109 -2.80 0.74 -7.87
N ALA A 110 -2.41 0.03 -6.80
CA ALA A 110 -3.38 -0.64 -5.93
C ALA A 110 -4.30 0.36 -5.20
N ALA A 111 -3.75 1.46 -4.67
CA ALA A 111 -4.54 2.53 -4.06
C ALA A 111 -5.43 3.26 -5.09
N ALA A 112 -4.91 3.53 -6.29
CA ALA A 112 -5.69 4.13 -7.37
C ALA A 112 -6.84 3.22 -7.82
N TRP A 113 -6.58 1.92 -7.94
CA TRP A 113 -7.60 0.92 -8.28
C TRP A 113 -8.67 0.85 -7.19
N GLN A 114 -8.28 0.91 -5.91
CA GLN A 114 -9.25 0.98 -4.81
C GLN A 114 -10.20 2.18 -4.96
N ILE A 115 -9.66 3.37 -5.23
CA ILE A 115 -10.47 4.58 -5.41
C ILE A 115 -11.42 4.41 -6.61
N GLY A 116 -10.91 3.93 -7.73
CA GLY A 116 -11.71 3.71 -8.94
C GLY A 116 -12.82 2.67 -8.74
N GLY A 117 -12.49 1.52 -8.15
CA GLY A 117 -13.43 0.43 -7.88
C GLY A 117 -14.51 0.82 -6.87
N MET A 118 -14.14 1.55 -5.81
CA MET A 118 -15.09 2.02 -4.79
C MET A 118 -15.96 3.18 -5.28
N SER A 119 -15.42 4.06 -6.14
CA SER A 119 -16.20 5.13 -6.78
C SER A 119 -17.25 4.52 -7.71
N ALA A 120 -16.89 3.51 -8.50
CA ALA A 120 -17.82 2.80 -9.37
C ALA A 120 -18.93 2.07 -8.58
N ALA A 121 -18.63 1.63 -7.36
CA ALA A 121 -19.60 1.03 -6.45
C ALA A 121 -20.44 2.06 -5.65
N GLY A 122 -20.22 3.37 -5.85
CA GLY A 122 -20.96 4.43 -5.16
C GLY A 122 -20.63 4.59 -3.67
N ILE A 123 -19.54 3.97 -3.20
CA ILE A 123 -19.20 3.89 -1.76
C ILE A 123 -18.48 5.15 -1.26
N VAL A 124 -17.90 5.94 -2.16
CA VAL A 124 -16.97 7.03 -1.80
C VAL A 124 -17.63 8.20 -1.05
N ASN A 125 -18.95 8.36 -1.12
CA ASN A 125 -19.65 9.52 -0.54
C ASN A 125 -20.47 9.23 0.72
N THR A 126 -20.55 7.99 1.20
CA THR A 126 -21.52 7.65 2.27
C THR A 126 -20.88 7.38 3.62
N THR A 127 -19.57 7.11 3.73
CA THR A 127 -19.00 6.53 4.97
C THR A 127 -17.56 7.01 5.27
N PHE A 128 -17.05 6.76 6.49
CA PHE A 128 -15.67 7.13 6.89
C PHE A 128 -14.59 6.15 6.36
N ALA A 129 -14.98 4.90 6.09
CA ALA A 129 -14.14 3.84 5.54
C ALA A 129 -13.54 4.12 4.12
N PRO A 130 -14.24 4.75 3.15
CA PRO A 130 -13.68 5.08 1.84
C PRO A 130 -12.51 6.06 1.90
N VAL A 131 -12.33 6.80 3.00
CA VAL A 131 -11.15 7.69 3.19
C VAL A 131 -9.93 6.89 3.66
N LEU A 132 -10.12 5.73 4.31
CA LEU A 132 -9.02 4.93 4.84
C LEU A 132 -8.14 4.31 3.75
N GLY A 133 -8.74 3.93 2.62
CA GLY A 133 -8.00 3.45 1.45
C GLY A 133 -7.03 4.49 0.89
N PRO A 134 -7.52 5.69 0.51
CA PRO A 134 -6.69 6.84 0.12
C PRO A 134 -5.64 7.20 1.17
N ILE A 135 -6.01 7.25 2.46
CA ILE A 135 -5.06 7.55 3.55
C ILE A 135 -3.96 6.47 3.59
N ALA A 136 -4.34 5.18 3.55
CA ALA A 136 -3.37 4.09 3.52
C ALA A 136 -2.44 4.24 2.31
N GLY A 137 -2.98 4.50 1.12
CA GLY A 137 -2.20 4.74 -0.09
C GLY A 137 -1.22 5.90 0.03
N PHE A 138 -1.66 7.00 0.65
CA PHE A 138 -0.81 8.17 0.89
C PHE A 138 0.32 7.87 1.89
N LEU A 139 0.01 7.17 2.99
CA LEU A 139 1.01 6.74 3.96
C LEU A 139 2.01 5.76 3.34
N ALA A 140 1.54 4.84 2.50
CA ALA A 140 2.40 3.92 1.75
C ALA A 140 3.35 4.68 0.81
N LEU A 141 2.84 5.67 0.08
CA LEU A 141 3.63 6.54 -0.81
C LEU A 141 4.71 7.31 -0.05
N LEU A 142 4.32 8.00 1.03
CA LEU A 142 5.25 8.76 1.85
C LEU A 142 6.29 7.86 2.49
N GLY A 143 5.88 6.73 3.07
CA GLY A 143 6.78 5.76 3.68
C GLY A 143 7.77 5.18 2.67
N TRP A 144 7.30 4.84 1.47
CA TRP A 144 8.16 4.36 0.40
C TRP A 144 9.16 5.42 -0.06
N GLY A 145 8.70 6.64 -0.35
CA GLY A 145 9.57 7.75 -0.78
C GLY A 145 10.62 8.09 0.27
N LEU A 146 10.22 8.15 1.55
CA LEU A 146 11.13 8.43 2.66
C LEU A 146 12.18 7.32 2.84
N ALA A 147 11.80 6.05 2.63
CA ALA A 147 12.75 4.95 2.65
C ALA A 147 13.75 5.02 1.49
N ARG A 148 13.32 5.43 0.30
CA ARG A 148 14.24 5.63 -0.84
C ARG A 148 15.24 6.73 -0.55
N TRP A 149 14.75 7.86 -0.04
CA TRP A 149 15.62 8.95 0.36
C TRP A 149 16.64 8.53 1.43
N ALA A 150 16.21 7.78 2.45
CA ALA A 150 17.11 7.27 3.49
C ALA A 150 18.17 6.29 2.95
N VAL A 151 17.81 5.45 1.98
CA VAL A 151 18.73 4.50 1.34
C VAL A 151 19.76 5.23 0.46
N ASP A 152 19.32 6.23 -0.30
CA ASP A 152 20.19 7.00 -1.19
C ASP A 152 21.19 7.87 -0.40
N ASP A 153 20.75 8.51 0.69
CA ASP A 153 21.61 9.27 1.61
C ASP A 153 22.72 8.37 2.22
N ALA A 154 22.36 7.15 2.63
CA ALA A 154 23.30 6.19 3.19
C ALA A 154 24.32 5.70 2.13
N ALA A 155 23.89 5.51 0.88
CA ALA A 155 24.76 5.13 -0.22
C ALA A 155 25.76 6.25 -0.58
N ALA A 156 25.31 7.51 -0.61
CA ALA A 156 26.17 8.67 -0.85
C ALA A 156 27.25 8.82 0.23
N SER A 157 26.86 8.66 1.50
CA SER A 157 27.77 8.74 2.65
C SER A 157 28.85 7.65 2.60
N ALA A 158 28.47 6.42 2.22
CA ALA A 158 29.41 5.31 2.08
C ALA A 158 30.44 5.54 0.95
N MET A 159 30.02 6.14 -0.18
CA MET A 159 30.93 6.49 -1.26
C MET A 159 31.92 7.60 -0.88
N ALA A 160 31.47 8.60 -0.11
CA ALA A 160 32.34 9.67 0.38
C ALA A 160 33.44 9.13 1.33
N GLY A 161 33.07 8.28 2.30
CA GLY A 161 34.05 7.66 3.21
C GLY A 161 35.03 6.72 2.50
N SER A 162 34.60 6.04 1.43
CA SER A 162 35.50 5.24 0.59
C SER A 162 36.53 6.08 -0.17
N ARG A 163 36.20 7.31 -0.58
CA ARG A 163 37.14 8.19 -1.30
C ARG A 163 38.18 8.79 -0.34
N SER A 164 37.78 9.19 0.86
CA SER A 164 38.73 9.76 1.85
C SER A 164 39.76 8.74 2.33
N ARG A 165 39.43 7.44 2.35
CA ARG A 165 40.39 6.38 2.68
C ARG A 165 41.41 6.08 1.58
N ARG A 166 41.20 6.53 0.35
CA ARG A 166 42.07 6.23 -0.80
C ARG A 166 43.03 7.36 -1.14
N THR A 167 42.96 8.52 -0.48
CA THR A 167 43.97 9.56 -0.65
C THR A 167 45.25 9.11 0.07
N PRO A 168 46.35 8.85 -0.66
CA PRO A 168 47.64 8.57 -0.02
C PRO A 168 48.06 9.83 0.73
N HIS A 169 48.49 9.68 1.99
CA HIS A 169 49.21 10.75 2.67
C HIS A 169 50.54 10.98 1.94
N PRO A 170 50.93 12.25 1.70
CA PRO A 170 52.16 12.61 0.99
C PRO A 170 53.41 12.16 1.75
#